data_AF-A0A662HR40-F1
#
_entry.id   AF-A0A662HR40-F1
#
_cell.length_a   1.000
_cell.length_b   1.000
_cell.length_c   1.000
_cell.angle_alpha   90.00
_cell.angle_beta   90.00
_cell.angle_gamma   90.00
#
_symmetry.space_group_name_H-M   'P 1'
#
loop_
_entity.id
_entity.type
_entity.pdbx_description
1 polymer ?
#
loop_
_entity_poly.entity_id
_entity_poly.type
_entity_poly.pdbx_seq_one_letter_code
_entity_poly.pdbx_strand_id
1 'polypeptide(L)'
;MLEVKFKAVLVSKTLITDPTGENFVKLEFVEEREVPGPIITMQGPQSELMREVIPVVSQVIRSLTARGRMRYPRLVLYLSEDEWSKLPRKPDIGDEIEVVIRGKEYKVDVNI
;
A
#
# COMPACT_ATOMS: atom_id res chain seq x y z
N MET A 1 -11.28 -6.68 23.97
CA MET A 1 -9.85 -6.28 23.91
C MET A 1 -9.64 -5.66 22.54
N LEU A 2 -9.11 -4.45 22.45
CA LEU A 2 -8.92 -3.76 21.16
C LEU A 2 -7.71 -4.36 20.45
N GLU A 3 -7.92 -4.89 19.25
CA GLU A 3 -6.91 -5.50 18.39
C GLU A 3 -7.11 -4.96 16.97
N VAL A 4 -6.04 -4.47 16.34
CA VAL A 4 -6.03 -4.05 14.94
C VAL A 4 -5.10 -4.99 14.19
N LYS A 5 -5.60 -5.58 13.11
CA LYS A 5 -4.87 -6.49 12.23
C LYS A 5 -4.97 -6.04 10.79
N PHE A 6 -3.86 -6.08 10.07
CA PHE A 6 -3.86 -5.87 8.62
C PHE A 6 -2.68 -6.58 7.96
N LYS A 7 -2.85 -6.88 6.68
CA LYS A 7 -1.80 -7.41 5.82
C LYS A 7 -1.15 -6.28 5.03
N ALA A 8 0.15 -6.43 4.75
CA ALA A 8 0.87 -5.50 3.90
C ALA A 8 1.99 -6.24 3.16
N VAL A 9 2.30 -5.80 1.94
CA VAL A 9 3.32 -6.39 1.07
C VAL A 9 4.55 -5.50 1.05
N LEU A 10 5.75 -6.08 1.19
CA LEU A 10 7.00 -5.34 1.04
C LEU A 10 7.18 -4.91 -0.41
N VAL A 11 7.28 -3.61 -0.66
CA VAL A 11 7.46 -3.06 -2.02
C VAL A 11 8.79 -2.35 -2.23
N SER A 12 9.52 -2.06 -1.15
CA SER A 12 10.80 -1.35 -1.20
C SER A 12 11.70 -1.81 -0.07
N LYS A 13 12.98 -2.07 -0.39
CA LYS A 13 14.05 -2.41 0.55
C LYS A 13 15.30 -1.63 0.14
N THR A 14 15.71 -0.67 0.96
CA THR A 14 16.77 0.28 0.60
C THR A 14 17.71 0.51 1.78
N LEU A 15 19.01 0.58 1.53
CA LEU A 15 19.99 1.02 2.52
C LEU A 15 20.01 2.55 2.54
N ILE A 16 19.83 3.14 3.71
CA ILE A 16 19.95 4.59 3.91
C ILE A 16 21.05 4.87 4.94
N THR A 17 21.68 6.03 4.83
CA THR A 17 22.66 6.50 5.81
C THR A 17 22.13 7.79 6.41
N ASP A 18 22.12 7.87 7.73
CA ASP A 18 21.67 9.06 8.44
C ASP A 18 22.77 10.14 8.50
N PRO A 19 22.48 11.35 9.03
CA PRO A 19 23.49 12.40 9.16
C PRO A 19 24.64 12.08 10.13
N THR A 20 24.49 11.07 11.01
CA THR A 20 25.55 10.62 11.91
C THR A 20 26.49 9.60 11.27
N GLY A 21 26.14 9.13 10.06
CA GLY A 21 26.88 8.12 9.32
C GLY A 21 26.42 6.69 9.61
N GLU A 22 25.35 6.52 10.38
CA GLU A 22 24.77 5.22 10.70
C GLU A 22 23.88 4.72 9.55
N ASN A 23 24.02 3.43 9.23
CA ASN A 23 23.26 2.78 8.17
C ASN A 23 22.00 2.13 8.72
N PHE A 24 20.90 2.29 7.98
CA PHE A 24 19.62 1.64 8.25
C PHE A 24 19.09 0.94 7.01
N VAL A 25 18.48 -0.23 7.19
CA VAL A 25 17.67 -0.90 6.19
C VAL A 25 16.24 -0.36 6.30
N LYS A 26 15.83 0.44 5.31
CA LYS A 26 14.47 0.93 5.15
C LYS A 26 13.61 -0.10 4.42
N LEU A 27 12.49 -0.48 5.02
CA LEU A 27 11.48 -1.39 4.47
C LEU A 27 10.14 -0.65 4.34
N GLU A 28 9.53 -0.67 3.16
CA GLU A 28 8.22 -0.02 2.94
C GLU A 28 7.17 -1.05 2.56
N PHE A 29 6.10 -1.11 3.37
CA PHE A 29 5.01 -2.04 3.20
C PHE A 29 3.72 -1.31 2.82
N VAL A 30 3.03 -1.86 1.84
CA VAL A 30 1.78 -1.30 1.31
C VAL A 30 0.67 -2.33 1.29
N GLU A 31 -0.56 -1.86 1.35
CA GLU A 31 -1.74 -2.63 0.98
C GLU A 31 -2.02 -2.35 -0.50
N GLU A 32 -2.04 -3.39 -1.33
CA GLU A 32 -2.48 -3.27 -2.72
C GLU A 32 -4.01 -3.35 -2.77
N ARG A 33 -4.66 -2.27 -3.22
CA ARG A 33 -6.11 -2.27 -3.48
C ARG A 33 -6.38 -2.09 -4.96
N GLU A 34 -7.34 -2.85 -5.48
CA GLU A 34 -7.88 -2.54 -6.80
C GLU A 34 -8.65 -1.22 -6.72
N VAL A 35 -8.29 -0.26 -7.58
CA VAL A 35 -9.08 0.97 -7.69
C VAL A 35 -10.42 0.61 -8.31
N PRO A 36 -11.56 0.87 -7.63
CA PRO A 36 -12.85 0.74 -8.27
C PRO A 36 -12.88 1.67 -9.48
N GLY A 37 -13.26 1.13 -10.63
CA GLY A 37 -13.38 1.90 -11.86
C GLY A 37 -14.29 3.13 -11.65
N PRO A 38 -14.14 4.18 -12.46
CA PRO A 38 -14.87 5.44 -12.27
C PRO A 38 -16.37 5.19 -12.13
N ILE A 39 -16.94 5.61 -10.99
CA ILE A 39 -18.38 5.58 -10.75
C ILE A 39 -18.98 6.78 -11.47
N ILE A 40 -19.62 6.55 -12.62
CA ILE A 40 -20.32 7.60 -13.36
C ILE A 40 -21.67 7.84 -12.66
N THR A 41 -21.77 8.87 -11.83
CA THR A 41 -23.06 9.32 -11.29
C THR A 41 -23.66 10.38 -12.20
N MET A 42 -24.74 10.04 -12.91
CA MET A 42 -25.50 11.00 -13.70
C MET A 42 -26.37 11.86 -12.76
N GLN A 43 -26.04 13.13 -12.59
CA GLN A 43 -26.94 14.11 -11.98
C GLN A 43 -27.11 15.30 -12.94
N GLY A 44 -28.24 15.34 -13.66
CA GLY A 44 -28.68 16.55 -14.38
C GLY A 44 -29.54 16.31 -15.63
N PRO A 45 -30.31 17.31 -16.09
CA PRO A 45 -31.25 17.21 -17.22
C PRO A 45 -30.59 17.06 -18.61
N GLN A 46 -29.25 17.14 -18.71
CA GLN A 46 -28.49 16.93 -19.96
C GLN A 46 -28.36 15.45 -20.38
N SER A 47 -29.25 14.59 -19.87
CA SER A 47 -29.16 13.13 -19.91
C SER A 47 -29.20 12.53 -21.32
N GLU A 48 -29.81 13.16 -22.32
CA GLU A 48 -30.00 12.56 -23.65
C GLU A 48 -28.75 12.68 -24.53
N LEU A 49 -28.20 13.89 -24.69
CA LEU A 49 -26.93 14.11 -25.39
C LEU A 49 -25.76 13.38 -24.71
N MET A 50 -25.79 13.27 -23.37
CA MET A 50 -24.75 12.56 -22.64
C MET A 50 -24.82 11.04 -22.86
N ARG A 51 -26.01 10.44 -23.04
CA ARG A 51 -26.17 8.98 -23.26
C ARG A 51 -25.50 8.49 -24.55
N GLU A 52 -25.47 9.32 -25.59
CA GLU A 52 -24.88 8.96 -26.88
C GLU A 52 -23.35 9.06 -26.90
N VAL A 53 -22.77 9.95 -26.08
CA VAL A 53 -21.33 10.22 -26.05
C VAL A 53 -20.59 9.37 -25.00
N ILE A 54 -21.30 8.88 -23.97
CA ILE A 54 -20.77 8.02 -22.90
C ILE A 54 -20.02 6.79 -23.42
N PRO A 55 -20.52 6.00 -24.40
CA PRO A 55 -19.83 4.79 -24.85
C PRO A 55 -18.43 5.07 -25.38
N VAL A 56 -18.28 6.16 -26.14
CA VAL A 56 -17.02 6.59 -26.77
C VAL A 56 -16.05 7.12 -25.72
N VAL A 57 -16.52 8.01 -24.84
CA VAL A 57 -15.67 8.62 -23.81
C VAL A 57 -15.27 7.60 -22.73
N SER A 58 -16.16 6.66 -22.39
CA SER A 58 -15.86 5.62 -21.39
C SER A 58 -14.77 4.65 -21.85
N GLN A 59 -14.61 4.40 -23.16
CA GLN A 59 -13.49 3.63 -23.68
C GLN A 59 -12.16 4.38 -23.52
N VAL A 60 -12.14 5.68 -23.79
CA VAL A 60 -10.96 6.53 -23.61
C VAL A 60 -10.61 6.63 -22.12
N ILE A 61 -11.58 6.90 -21.25
CA ILE A 61 -11.37 6.95 -19.80
C ILE A 61 -10.88 5.61 -19.26
N ARG A 62 -11.42 4.47 -19.70
CA ARG A 62 -10.92 3.13 -19.29
C ARG A 62 -9.50 2.86 -19.79
N SER A 63 -9.10 3.39 -20.94
CA SER A 63 -7.72 3.26 -21.42
C SER A 63 -6.71 4.13 -20.65
N LEU A 64 -7.16 5.25 -20.08
CA LEU A 64 -6.36 6.15 -19.26
C LEU A 64 -6.34 5.73 -17.79
N THR A 65 -7.48 5.23 -17.29
CA THR A 65 -7.61 4.56 -15.99
C THR A 65 -7.26 3.10 -16.18
N ALA A 66 -5.99 2.83 -16.52
CA ALA A 66 -5.41 1.52 -16.30
C ALA A 66 -5.86 1.04 -14.91
N ARG A 67 -6.25 -0.24 -14.79
CA ARG A 67 -6.63 -0.90 -13.53
C ARG A 67 -5.50 -0.76 -12.52
N GLY A 68 -5.35 0.43 -11.95
CA GLY A 68 -4.23 0.81 -11.14
C GLY A 68 -4.40 0.08 -9.83
N ARG A 69 -3.44 -0.75 -9.47
CA ARG A 69 -3.33 -1.16 -8.08
C ARG A 69 -2.92 0.07 -7.30
N MET A 70 -3.83 0.61 -6.50
CA MET A 70 -3.50 1.71 -5.60
C MET A 70 -2.76 1.11 -4.42
N ARG A 71 -1.52 1.57 -4.24
CA ARG A 71 -0.68 1.18 -3.10
C ARG A 71 -0.96 2.14 -1.96
N TYR A 72 -1.57 1.63 -0.90
CA TYR A 72 -1.78 2.37 0.33
C TYR A 72 -0.63 2.09 1.30
N PRO A 73 0.19 3.09 1.68
CA PRO A 73 1.26 2.86 2.65
C PRO A 73 0.67 2.44 3.99
N ARG A 74 1.20 1.34 4.55
CA ARG A 74 0.71 0.77 5.81
C ARG A 74 1.76 0.77 6.92
N LEU A 75 3.03 0.57 6.57
CA LEU A 75 4.13 0.51 7.53
C LEU A 75 5.45 0.87 6.84
N VAL A 76 6.28 1.66 7.51
CA VAL A 76 7.69 1.86 7.14
C VAL A 76 8.53 1.49 8.34
N LEU A 77 9.50 0.59 8.15
CA LEU A 77 10.46 0.21 9.18
C LEU A 77 11.85 0.68 8.79
N TYR A 78 12.58 1.18 9.78
CA TYR A 78 14.00 1.46 9.68
C TYR A 78 14.67 0.59 10.71
N LEU A 79 15.49 -0.33 10.25
CA LEU A 79 16.25 -1.24 11.11
C LEU A 79 17.71 -0.87 11.02
N SER A 80 18.37 -0.69 12.16
CA SER A 80 19.83 -0.63 12.21
C SER A 80 20.45 -1.90 11.62
N GLU A 81 21.73 -1.86 11.28
CA GLU A 81 22.45 -3.05 10.79
C GLU A 81 22.39 -4.21 11.80
N ASP A 82 22.48 -3.91 13.10
CA ASP A 82 22.40 -4.90 14.17
C ASP A 82 21.01 -5.55 14.24
N GLU A 83 19.94 -4.76 14.25
CA GLU A 83 18.56 -5.28 14.24
C GLU A 83 18.27 -6.09 12.98
N TRP A 84 18.71 -5.62 11.81
CA TRP A 84 18.59 -6.34 10.54
C TRP A 84 19.34 -7.68 10.54
N SER A 85 20.52 -7.73 11.17
CA SER A 85 21.32 -8.94 11.27
C SER A 85 20.66 -10.03 12.14
N LYS A 86 19.90 -9.60 13.17
CA LYS A 86 19.20 -10.46 14.12
C LYS A 86 17.91 -11.07 13.59
N LEU A 87 17.39 -10.57 12.46
CA LEU A 87 16.20 -11.13 11.86
C LEU A 87 16.45 -12.59 11.44
N PRO A 88 15.61 -13.56 11.87
CA PRO A 88 15.77 -14.96 11.51
C PRO A 88 15.59 -15.18 10.01
N ARG A 89 14.72 -14.38 9.38
CA ARG A 89 14.50 -14.33 7.94
C ARG A 89 14.50 -12.86 7.51
N LYS A 90 15.28 -12.55 6.49
CA LYS A 90 15.26 -11.22 5.86
C LYS A 90 14.10 -11.19 4.86
N PRO A 91 13.12 -10.27 5.00
CA PRO A 91 12.02 -10.17 4.05
C PRO A 91 12.52 -9.73 2.67
N ASP A 92 11.88 -10.25 1.63
CA ASP A 92 12.12 -9.89 0.23
C ASP A 92 10.92 -9.18 -0.40
N ILE A 93 11.19 -8.43 -1.47
CA ILE A 93 10.16 -7.65 -2.16
C ILE A 93 9.09 -8.63 -2.69
N GLY A 94 7.83 -8.33 -2.38
CA GLY A 94 6.69 -9.20 -2.66
C GLY A 94 6.27 -10.09 -1.49
N ASP A 95 7.07 -10.19 -0.41
CA ASP A 95 6.64 -10.89 0.81
C ASP A 95 5.48 -10.15 1.47
N GLU A 96 4.44 -10.90 1.85
CA GLU A 96 3.31 -10.41 2.64
C GLU A 96 3.59 -10.61 4.13
N ILE A 97 3.37 -9.58 4.92
CA ILE A 97 3.41 -9.61 6.38
C ILE A 97 2.03 -9.38 6.97
N GLU A 98 1.79 -9.95 8.15
CA GLU A 98 0.69 -9.54 9.03
C GLU A 98 1.21 -8.61 10.13
N VAL A 99 0.55 -7.47 10.29
CA VAL A 99 0.80 -6.52 11.36
C VAL A 99 -0.34 -6.57 12.37
N VAL A 100 0.00 -6.79 13.64
CA VAL A 100 -0.96 -6.86 14.76
C VAL A 100 -0.64 -5.80 15.80
N ILE A 101 -1.63 -4.99 16.18
CA ILE A 101 -1.54 -3.96 17.25
C ILE A 101 -2.53 -4.33 18.37
N ARG A 102 -2.06 -4.47 19.61
CA ARG A 102 -2.89 -4.89 20.77
C ARG A 102 -2.97 -3.82 21.86
N GLY A 103 -4.15 -3.59 22.41
CA GLY A 103 -4.44 -2.45 23.32
C GLY A 103 -4.12 -2.61 24.81
N LYS A 104 -3.12 -3.40 25.20
CA LYS A 104 -2.65 -3.46 26.62
C LYS A 104 -1.23 -2.91 26.78
N GLU A 105 -0.40 -3.16 25.78
CA GLU A 105 0.93 -2.59 25.54
C GLU A 105 1.00 -2.45 24.02
N TYR A 106 1.42 -1.31 23.49
CA TYR A 106 1.52 -1.12 22.02
C TYR A 106 2.60 -2.06 21.46
N LYS A 107 2.22 -3.29 21.22
CA LYS A 107 3.06 -4.33 20.64
C LYS A 107 2.71 -4.43 19.16
N VAL A 108 3.74 -4.35 18.32
CA VAL A 108 3.64 -4.59 16.88
C VAL A 108 4.26 -5.95 16.62
N ASP A 109 3.43 -6.95 16.35
CA ASP A 109 3.92 -8.24 15.87
C ASP A 109 3.95 -8.20 14.34
N VAL A 110 5.12 -8.44 13.74
CA VAL A 110 5.33 -8.57 12.29
C VAL A 110 5.68 -10.03 12.00
N ASN A 111 4.77 -10.74 11.33
CA ASN A 111 4.98 -12.13 10.94
C ASN A 111 5.52 -12.17 9.50
N ILE A 112 6.76 -12.67 9.32
CA ILE A 112 7.53 -12.76 8.06
C ILE A 112 7.72 -14.22 7.65
#